data_AF-A0A3D5ECF5-F1
#
_entry.id   AF-A0A3D5ECF5-F1
#
_cell.length_a   1.000
_cell.length_b   1.000
_cell.length_c   1.000
_cell.angle_alpha   90.00
_cell.angle_beta   90.00
_cell.angle_gamma   90.00
#
_symmetry.space_group_name_H-M   'P 1'
#
loop_
_entity.id
_entity.type
_entity.pdbx_description
1 polymer ?
#
loop_
_entity_poly.entity_id
_entity_poly.type
_entity_poly.pdbx_seq_one_letter_code
_entity_poly.pdbx_strand_id
1 'polypeptide(L)'
;MRGGYKVLRSAMQRADEIKHPVAMQKHVEELEDLFLKTGVNPRLVYLQPISQKQSATKLAIETCIEKNWRLSVQVHKYLGIS
;
A
#
# COMPACT_ATOMS: atom_id res chain seq x y z
N MET A 1 11.85 1.60 2.32
CA MET A 1 11.92 3.05 2.61
C MET A 1 13.20 3.32 3.40
N ARG A 2 13.94 4.39 3.10
CA ARG A 2 15.03 4.86 3.97
C ARG A 2 14.38 5.53 5.18
N GLY A 3 14.26 4.79 6.27
CA GLY A 3 13.59 5.25 7.48
C GLY A 3 13.46 4.08 8.46
N GLY A 4 14.39 4.00 9.41
CA GLY A 4 14.39 2.99 10.48
C GLY A 4 13.48 3.36 11.67
N TYR A 5 12.64 4.38 11.50
CA TYR A 5 11.70 4.81 12.53
C TYR A 5 10.43 3.96 12.45
N LYS A 6 9.84 3.69 13.61
CA LYS A 6 8.53 3.04 13.69
C LYS A 6 7.45 4.02 13.27
N VAL A 7 6.44 3.53 12.55
CA VAL A 7 5.23 4.30 12.25
C VAL A 7 4.50 4.59 13.57
N LEU A 8 4.11 5.85 13.77
CA LEU A 8 3.38 6.27 14.97
C LEU A 8 1.93 5.80 14.90
N ARG A 9 1.41 5.30 16.02
CA ARG A 9 0.00 4.92 16.15
C ARG A 9 -0.94 6.10 15.86
N SER A 10 -0.60 7.29 16.37
CA SER A 10 -1.39 8.50 16.15
C SER A 10 -1.47 8.89 14.66
N ALA A 11 -0.39 8.68 13.90
CA ALA A 11 -0.39 8.92 12.46
C ALA A 11 -1.34 7.96 11.73
N MET A 12 -1.33 6.67 12.10
CA MET A 12 -2.25 5.67 11.54
C MET A 12 -3.71 5.97 11.87
N GLN A 13 -4.00 6.41 13.11
CA GLN A 13 -5.35 6.76 13.54
C GLN A 13 -5.90 8.02 12.85
N ARG A 14 -5.02 8.97 12.51
CA ARG A 14 -5.39 10.23 11.86
C ARG A 14 -5.50 10.11 10.33
N ALA A 15 -4.92 9.07 9.73
CA ALA A 15 -4.83 8.94 8.28
C ALA A 15 -6.21 8.88 7.61
N ASP A 16 -6.47 9.80 6.69
CA ASP A 16 -7.68 9.81 5.87
C ASP A 16 -7.64 8.71 4.79
N GLU A 17 -6.44 8.36 4.32
CA GLU A 17 -6.17 7.23 3.44
C GLU A 17 -4.82 6.58 3.75
N ILE A 18 -4.68 5.31 3.40
CA ILE A 18 -3.40 4.59 3.48
C ILE A 18 -3.01 4.11 2.08
N LYS A 19 -1.95 4.72 1.54
CA LYS A 19 -1.39 4.33 0.24
C LYS A 19 -0.06 3.62 0.44
N HIS A 20 -0.06 2.31 0.25
CA HIS A 20 1.09 1.46 0.57
C HIS A 20 1.80 0.96 -0.70
N PRO A 21 3.13 1.19 -0.83
CA PRO A 21 3.91 0.68 -1.94
C PRO A 21 4.11 -0.85 -1.86
N VAL A 22 3.71 -1.59 -2.89
CA VAL A 22 3.79 -3.07 -2.93
C VAL A 22 4.62 -3.56 -4.12
N ALA A 23 5.33 -4.68 -3.92
CA ALA A 23 6.07 -5.38 -4.97
C ALA A 23 6.17 -6.89 -4.70
N MET A 24 6.11 -7.29 -3.43
CA MET A 24 6.11 -8.68 -2.96
C MET A 24 5.00 -8.86 -1.93
N GLN A 25 4.53 -10.09 -1.76
CA GLN A 25 3.48 -10.44 -0.79
C GLN A 25 3.84 -9.97 0.63
N LYS A 26 5.11 -10.06 1.01
CA LYS A 26 5.64 -9.57 2.28
C LYS A 26 5.24 -8.11 2.59
N HIS A 27 5.17 -7.23 1.58
CA HIS A 27 4.78 -5.83 1.82
C HIS A 27 3.29 -5.71 2.19
N VAL A 28 2.43 -6.60 1.66
CA VAL A 28 1.02 -6.67 2.06
C VAL A 28 0.90 -7.15 3.49
N GLU A 29 1.62 -8.21 3.85
CA GLU A 29 1.64 -8.76 5.22
C GLU A 29 2.14 -7.73 6.24
N GLU A 30 3.20 -6.99 5.90
CA GLU A 30 3.72 -5.89 6.74
C GLU A 30 2.69 -4.77 6.93
N LEU A 31 1.87 -4.48 5.92
CA LEU A 31 0.78 -3.51 6.03
C LEU A 31 -0.35 -3.99 6.95
N GLU A 32 -0.75 -5.25 6.82
CA GLU A 32 -1.79 -5.85 7.67
C GLU A 32 -1.35 -5.91 9.13
N ASP A 33 -0.10 -6.33 9.37
CA ASP A 33 0.52 -6.32 10.69
C ASP A 33 0.58 -4.90 11.28
N LEU A 34 0.82 -3.87 10.46
CA LEU A 34 0.77 -2.48 10.90
C LEU A 34 -0.65 -2.06 11.33
N PHE A 35 -1.70 -2.50 10.63
CA PHE A 35 -3.09 -2.24 11.03
C PHE A 35 -3.40 -2.87 12.38
N LEU A 36 -3.00 -4.13 12.59
CA LEU A 36 -3.17 -4.84 13.85
C LEU A 36 -2.42 -4.14 14.99
N LYS A 37 -1.14 -3.80 14.79
CA LYS A 37 -0.29 -3.14 15.80
C LYS A 37 -0.81 -1.76 16.22
N THR A 38 -1.44 -1.04 15.31
CA THR A 38 -1.95 0.31 15.59
C THR A 38 -3.44 0.33 15.99
N GLY A 39 -4.14 -0.80 15.80
CA GLY A 39 -5.54 -0.97 16.15
C GLY A 39 -6.48 -0.15 15.27
N VAL A 40 -6.11 0.05 13.99
CA VAL A 40 -6.92 0.81 13.03
C VAL A 40 -7.58 -0.15 12.04
N ASN A 41 -8.79 0.21 11.60
CA ASN A 41 -9.45 -0.43 10.46
C ASN A 41 -9.69 0.65 9.39
N PRO A 42 -8.70 0.90 8.50
CA PRO A 42 -8.74 2.03 7.59
C PRO A 42 -9.85 1.86 6.55
N ARG A 43 -10.66 2.89 6.33
CA ARG A 43 -11.73 2.87 5.33
C ARG A 43 -11.19 2.84 3.91
N LEU A 44 -10.07 3.52 3.66
CA LEU A 44 -9.46 3.69 2.34
C LEU A 44 -8.03 3.14 2.34
N VAL A 45 -7.88 1.92 1.85
CA VAL A 45 -6.57 1.28 1.64
C VAL A 45 -6.29 1.21 0.15
N TYR A 46 -5.12 1.72 -0.24
CA TYR A 46 -4.63 1.70 -1.60
C TYR A 46 -3.33 0.91 -1.71
N LEU A 47 -3.28 -0.08 -2.59
CA LEU A 47 -2.02 -0.73 -2.95
C LEU A 47 -1.45 -0.07 -4.19
N GLN A 48 -0.20 0.37 -4.08
CA GLN A 48 0.52 1.05 -5.15
C GLN A 48 1.70 0.19 -5.62
N PRO A 49 1.64 -0.44 -6.79
CA PRO A 49 2.78 -1.14 -7.36
C PRO A 49 4.00 -0.23 -7.44
N ILE A 50 5.15 -0.67 -6.89
CA ILE A 50 6.39 0.13 -6.87
C ILE A 50 6.93 0.34 -8.30
N SER A 51 6.76 -0.66 -9.15
CA SER A 51 7.24 -0.67 -10.54
C SER A 51 6.11 -1.05 -11.49
N GLN A 52 6.32 -0.82 -12.79
CA GLN A 52 5.41 -1.26 -13.86
C GLN A 52 5.58 -2.76 -14.21
N LYS A 53 6.37 -3.52 -13.44
CA LYS A 53 6.54 -4.96 -13.66
C LYS A 53 5.19 -5.68 -13.51
N GLN A 54 4.87 -6.55 -14.47
CA GLN A 54 3.61 -7.30 -14.47
C GLN A 54 3.36 -8.05 -13.17
N SER A 55 4.37 -8.68 -12.57
CA SER A 55 4.21 -9.44 -11.32
C SER A 55 3.73 -8.57 -10.15
N ALA A 56 4.33 -7.40 -9.95
CA ALA A 56 3.95 -6.48 -8.88
C ALA A 56 2.56 -5.88 -9.11
N THR A 57 2.24 -5.53 -10.36
CA THR A 57 0.93 -4.99 -10.73
C THR A 57 -0.17 -6.04 -10.55
N LYS A 58 0.08 -7.28 -11.00
CA LYS A 58 -0.85 -8.40 -10.85
C LYS A 58 -1.13 -8.70 -9.38
N LEU A 59 -0.09 -8.81 -8.55
CA LEU A 59 -0.23 -8.98 -7.11
C LEU A 59 -1.12 -7.89 -6.50
N ALA A 60 -0.85 -6.61 -6.80
CA ALA A 60 -1.63 -5.51 -6.24
C ALA A 60 -3.10 -5.56 -6.67
N ILE A 61 -3.39 -5.91 -7.93
CA ILE A 61 -4.76 -6.06 -8.44
C ILE A 61 -5.48 -7.19 -7.71
N GLU A 62 -4.87 -8.38 -7.66
CA GLU A 62 -5.48 -9.57 -7.06
C GLU A 62 -5.78 -9.33 -5.57
N THR A 63 -4.81 -8.79 -4.82
CA THR A 63 -5.01 -8.45 -3.40
C THR A 63 -6.08 -7.37 -3.20
N CYS A 64 -6.14 -6.36 -4.08
CA CYS A 64 -7.17 -5.33 -3.98
C CYS A 64 -8.57 -5.91 -4.17
N ILE A 65 -8.75 -6.79 -5.15
CA ILE A 65 -10.03 -7.47 -5.40
C ILE A 65 -10.40 -8.34 -4.18
N GLU A 66 -9.48 -9.16 -3.69
CA GLU A 66 -9.71 -10.08 -2.57
C GLU A 66 -10.10 -9.33 -1.28
N LYS A 67 -9.42 -8.23 -0.96
CA LYS A 67 -9.60 -7.50 0.30
C LYS A 67 -10.55 -6.31 0.19
N ASN A 68 -11.17 -6.10 -0.97
CA ASN A 68 -11.96 -4.90 -1.29
C ASN A 68 -11.18 -3.59 -1.03
N TRP A 69 -9.89 -3.60 -1.40
CA TRP A 69 -9.02 -2.43 -1.39
C TRP A 69 -8.95 -1.81 -2.78
N ARG A 70 -8.29 -0.66 -2.90
CA ARG A 70 -8.22 0.12 -4.13
C ARG A 70 -6.83 0.04 -4.76
N LEU A 71 -6.76 -0.08 -6.08
CA LEU A 71 -5.50 0.02 -6.79
C LEU A 71 -5.11 1.49 -6.99
N SER A 72 -3.88 1.87 -6.62
CA SER A 72 -3.31 3.18 -6.93
C SER A 72 -2.16 3.03 -7.92
N VAL A 73 -2.36 3.42 -9.18
CA VAL A 73 -1.34 3.32 -10.22
C VAL A 73 -0.45 4.55 -10.23
N GLN A 74 0.87 4.37 -10.40
CA GLN A 74 1.82 5.46 -10.59
C GLN A 74 1.71 6.02 -12.02
N VAL A 75 0.66 6.79 -12.29
CA VAL A 75 0.27 7.23 -13.64
C VAL A 75 1.38 8.01 -14.36
N HIS A 76 2.17 8.82 -13.65
CA HIS A 76 3.30 9.58 -14.22
C HIS A 76 4.29 8.68 -14.99
N LYS A 77 4.53 7.44 -14.52
CA LYS A 77 5.40 6.47 -15.20
C LYS A 77 4.85 6.00 -16.55
N TYR A 78 3.52 5.99 -16.71
CA TYR A 78 2.86 5.61 -17.96
C TYR A 78 2.76 6.80 -18.93
N LEU A 79 2.74 8.02 -18.39
CA LEU A 79 2.71 9.25 -19.18
C LEU A 79 4.10 9.74 -19.60
N GLY A 80 5.18 9.15 -19.07
CA GLY A 80 6.55 9.59 -19.35
C GLY A 80 6.91 10.93 -18.71
N ILE A 81 6.28 11.28 -17.58
CA ILE A 81 6.51 12.54 -16.85
C ILE A 81 7.33 12.23 -15.59
N SER A 82 8.41 13.00 -15.38
CA SER A 82 9.33 12.89 -14.23
C SER A 82 8.96 13.87 -13.13
#